data_AF-A0A1F7VD43-F1
#
_entry.id   AF-A0A1F7VD43-F1
#
_cell.length_a   1.000
_cell.length_b   1.000
_cell.length_c   1.000
_cell.angle_alpha   90.00
_cell.angle_beta   90.00
_cell.angle_gamma   90.00
#
_symmetry.space_group_name_H-M   'P 1'
#
loop_
_entity.id
_entity.type
_entity.pdbx_description
1 polymer ?
#
loop_
_entity_poly.entity_id
_entity_poly.type
_entity_poly.pdbx_seq_one_letter_code
_entity_poly.pdbx_strand_id
1 'polypeptide(L)'
;MFHHLFKNRFHESIACAALLAGALTLQVMWIVNLLVVRIPFIARLYTIIPSVGPISGMYLKAIGTFVFVFLIAGWYWRGKDCSHHRKSLLSFFLFSTLIFFVMTLPFVYSFSVRFE
;
A
#
# COMPACT_ATOMS: atom_id res chain seq x y z
N MET A 1 -18.80 -31.21 -20.43
CA MET A 1 -17.52 -31.34 -19.69
C MET A 1 -16.61 -30.12 -19.89
N PHE A 2 -17.13 -28.90 -19.83
CA PHE A 2 -16.33 -27.65 -19.95
C PHE A 2 -16.79 -26.52 -19.00
N HIS A 3 -17.80 -26.78 -18.17
CA HIS A 3 -18.39 -25.78 -17.28
C HIS A 3 -17.85 -25.77 -15.85
N HIS A 4 -17.04 -26.76 -15.48
CA HIS A 4 -16.46 -26.85 -14.13
C HIS A 4 -15.08 -26.20 -13.97
N LEU A 5 -14.41 -25.80 -15.05
CA LEU A 5 -13.06 -25.23 -14.98
C LEU A 5 -13.03 -23.69 -14.86
N PHE A 6 -14.15 -22.99 -15.09
CA PHE A 6 -14.15 -21.53 -15.19
C PHE A 6 -14.96 -20.78 -14.13
N LYS A 7 -15.71 -21.45 -13.24
CA LYS A 7 -16.83 -20.74 -12.60
C LYS A 7 -16.58 -20.01 -11.28
N ASN A 8 -15.45 -20.11 -10.56
CA ASN A 8 -15.45 -19.47 -9.21
C ASN A 8 -14.13 -19.00 -8.57
N ARG A 9 -12.99 -18.95 -9.28
CA ARG A 9 -11.70 -18.59 -8.62
C ARG A 9 -11.11 -17.23 -9.02
N PHE A 10 -11.78 -16.49 -9.91
CA PHE A 10 -11.36 -15.13 -10.26
C PHE A 10 -11.47 -14.15 -9.09
N HIS A 11 -12.45 -14.35 -8.20
CA HIS A 11 -12.58 -13.56 -6.97
C HIS A 11 -11.38 -13.74 -6.04
N GLU A 12 -10.77 -14.91 -6.01
CA GLU A 12 -9.63 -15.20 -5.13
C GLU A 12 -8.35 -14.53 -5.64
N SER A 13 -8.10 -14.53 -6.95
CA SER A 13 -6.96 -13.81 -7.52
C SER A 13 -7.11 -12.29 -7.38
N ILE A 14 -8.33 -11.75 -7.54
CA ILE A 14 -8.61 -10.33 -7.26
C ILE A 14 -8.38 -10.01 -5.78
N ALA A 15 -8.88 -10.83 -4.85
CA ALA A 15 -8.72 -10.59 -3.42
C ALA A 15 -7.23 -10.62 -3.02
N CYS A 16 -6.46 -11.58 -3.54
CA CYS A 16 -5.01 -11.65 -3.32
C CYS A 16 -4.28 -10.42 -3.90
N ALA A 17 -4.66 -9.97 -5.10
CA ALA A 17 -4.10 -8.75 -5.70
C ALA A 17 -4.42 -7.50 -4.85
N ALA A 18 -5.65 -7.38 -4.36
CA ALA A 18 -6.07 -6.27 -3.50
C ALA A 18 -5.32 -6.26 -2.15
N LEU A 19 -5.15 -7.42 -1.52
CA LEU A 19 -4.38 -7.55 -0.28
C LEU A 19 -2.91 -7.15 -0.48
N LEU A 20 -2.29 -7.63 -1.56
CA LEU A 20 -0.90 -7.25 -1.88
C LEU A 20 -0.78 -5.75 -2.15
N ALA A 21 -1.68 -5.20 -2.97
CA ALA A 21 -1.71 -3.78 -3.30
C ALA A 21 -1.90 -2.91 -2.05
N GLY A 22 -2.84 -3.27 -1.18
CA GLY A 22 -3.07 -2.59 0.09
C GLY A 22 -1.83 -2.64 0.99
N ALA A 23 -1.24 -3.82 1.15
CA ALA A 23 -0.05 -4.00 2.00
C ALA A 23 1.12 -3.15 1.52
N LEU A 24 1.46 -3.21 0.22
CA LEU A 24 2.55 -2.42 -0.35
C LEU A 24 2.25 -0.91 -0.33
N THR A 25 0.98 -0.52 -0.52
CA THR A 25 0.59 0.89 -0.39
C THR A 25 0.83 1.40 1.02
N LEU A 26 0.45 0.63 2.06
CA LEU A 26 0.73 1.00 3.45
C LEU A 26 2.24 1.16 3.69
N GLN A 27 3.07 0.24 3.17
CA GLN A 27 4.53 0.34 3.28
C GLN A 27 5.07 1.62 2.63
N VAL A 28 4.64 1.92 1.42
CA VAL A 28 5.04 3.16 0.72
C VAL A 28 4.56 4.39 1.49
N MET A 29 3.35 4.37 2.02
CA MET A 29 2.74 5.55 2.64
C MET A 29 3.40 5.93 3.97
N TRP A 30 3.79 4.99 4.84
CA TRP A 30 4.49 5.39 6.06
C TRP A 30 5.89 5.94 5.75
N ILE A 31 6.59 5.40 4.75
CA ILE A 31 7.89 5.91 4.28
C ILE A 31 7.72 7.33 3.72
N VAL A 32 6.73 7.53 2.86
CA VAL A 32 6.43 8.85 2.29
C VAL A 32 6.06 9.85 3.39
N ASN A 33 5.26 9.45 4.38
CA ASN A 33 4.92 10.31 5.51
C ASN A 33 6.18 10.76 6.26
N LEU A 34 7.10 9.83 6.53
CA LEU A 34 8.37 10.14 7.17
C LEU A 34 9.20 11.11 6.32
N LEU A 35 9.29 10.89 5.00
CA LEU A 35 10.02 11.77 4.09
C LEU A 35 9.41 13.17 4.01
N VAL A 36 8.08 13.30 3.95
CA VAL A 36 7.36 14.59 3.92
C VAL A 36 7.61 15.38 5.20
N VAL A 37 7.60 14.73 6.37
CA VAL A 37 7.85 15.39 7.65
C VAL A 37 9.30 15.86 7.78
N ARG A 38 10.26 15.15 7.19
CA ARG A 38 11.69 15.41 7.37
C ARG A 38 12.33 16.27 6.29
N ILE A 39 11.84 16.18 5.06
CA ILE A 39 12.50 16.77 3.90
C ILE A 39 11.57 17.82 3.31
N PRO A 40 11.84 19.13 3.52
CA PRO A 40 10.94 20.21 3.09
C PRO A 40 10.79 20.29 1.56
N PHE A 41 11.78 19.79 0.81
CA PHE A 41 11.66 19.62 -0.63
C PHE A 41 10.55 18.62 -1.01
N ILE A 42 10.50 17.46 -0.33
CA ILE A 42 9.47 16.45 -0.59
C ILE A 42 8.09 16.96 -0.17
N ALA A 43 7.98 17.66 0.96
CA ALA A 43 6.73 18.28 1.37
C ALA A 43 6.17 19.23 0.29
N ARG A 44 7.03 20.04 -0.35
CA ARG A 44 6.62 20.93 -1.44
C ARG A 44 6.16 20.16 -2.68
N LEU A 45 6.88 19.11 -3.07
CA LEU A 45 6.49 18.26 -4.22
C LEU A 45 5.12 17.60 -4.02
N TYR A 46 4.80 17.21 -2.79
CA TYR A 46 3.53 16.58 -2.45
C TYR A 46 2.39 17.58 -2.20
N THR A 47 2.67 18.89 -2.19
CA THR A 47 1.64 19.93 -2.02
C THR A 47 1.06 20.31 -3.38
N ILE A 48 0.05 19.57 -3.83
CA ILE A 48 -0.66 19.82 -5.10
C ILE A 48 -1.70 20.93 -4.90
N ILE A 49 -2.43 20.86 -3.78
CA ILE A 49 -3.42 21.87 -3.40
C ILE A 49 -2.88 22.63 -2.19
N PRO A 50 -2.58 23.94 -2.30
CA PRO A 50 -1.99 24.71 -1.21
C PRO A 50 -2.81 24.71 0.09
N SER A 51 -4.15 24.70 -0.01
CA SER A 51 -5.04 24.72 1.16
C SER A 51 -5.04 23.42 1.98
N VAL A 52 -4.67 22.29 1.36
CA VAL A 52 -4.63 20.96 2.00
C VAL A 52 -3.19 20.56 2.35
N GLY A 53 -2.20 21.25 1.78
CA GLY A 53 -0.79 20.96 2.00
C GLY A 53 -0.34 19.63 1.38
N PRO A 54 0.70 18.99 1.92
CA PRO A 54 1.31 17.78 1.34
C PRO A 54 0.39 16.55 1.39
N ILE A 55 -0.65 16.59 2.23
CA ILE A 55 -1.67 15.54 2.34
C ILE A 55 -2.33 15.28 0.98
N SER A 56 -2.54 16.32 0.16
CA SER A 56 -3.15 16.21 -1.16
C SER A 56 -2.37 15.26 -2.10
N GLY A 57 -1.06 15.44 -2.22
CA GLY A 57 -0.20 14.56 -3.02
C GLY A 57 -0.04 13.18 -2.40
N MET A 58 -0.10 13.07 -1.06
CA MET A 58 -0.02 11.77 -0.38
C MET A 58 -1.22 10.89 -0.71
N TYR A 59 -2.44 11.44 -0.75
CA TYR A 59 -3.62 10.71 -1.20
C TYR A 59 -3.51 10.29 -2.66
N LEU A 60 -3.07 11.19 -3.55
CA LEU A 60 -2.88 10.86 -4.96
C LEU A 60 -1.84 9.73 -5.12
N LYS A 61 -0.75 9.79 -4.36
CA LYS A 61 0.28 8.74 -4.36
C LYS A 61 -0.25 7.41 -3.85
N ALA A 62 -1.05 7.41 -2.77
CA ALA A 62 -1.66 6.21 -2.22
C ALA A 62 -2.55 5.52 -3.26
N ILE A 63 -3.45 6.28 -3.90
CA ILE A 63 -4.34 5.78 -4.95
C ILE A 63 -3.51 5.25 -6.12
N GLY A 64 -2.52 6.03 -6.60
CA GLY A 64 -1.67 5.64 -7.71
C GLY A 64 -0.89 4.35 -7.44
N THR A 65 -0.27 4.23 -6.26
CA THR A 65 0.45 3.02 -5.85
C THR A 65 -0.49 1.82 -5.73
N PHE A 66 -1.66 1.99 -5.10
CA PHE A 66 -2.64 0.91 -4.97
C PHE A 66 -3.10 0.40 -6.34
N VAL A 67 -3.55 1.30 -7.21
CA VAL A 67 -4.06 0.95 -8.55
C VAL A 67 -2.95 0.30 -9.38
N PHE A 68 -1.74 0.86 -9.38
CA PHE A 68 -0.62 0.30 -10.14
C PHE A 68 -0.27 -1.12 -9.71
N VAL A 69 -0.11 -1.35 -8.40
CA VAL A 69 0.20 -2.68 -7.87
C VAL A 69 -0.96 -3.65 -8.08
N PHE A 70 -2.19 -3.20 -7.87
CA PHE A 70 -3.39 -4.00 -8.08
C PHE A 70 -3.52 -4.48 -9.53
N LEU A 71 -3.28 -3.60 -10.51
CA LEU A 71 -3.33 -3.95 -11.93
C LEU A 71 -2.24 -4.95 -12.30
N ILE A 72 -1.01 -4.74 -11.83
CA ILE A 72 0.11 -5.66 -12.10
C ILE A 72 -0.15 -7.04 -11.48
N ALA A 73 -0.52 -7.07 -10.19
CA ALA A 73 -0.78 -8.31 -9.47
C ALA A 73 -2.01 -9.04 -10.02
N GLY A 74 -3.08 -8.30 -10.31
CA GLY A 74 -4.30 -8.82 -10.90
C GLY A 74 -4.07 -9.40 -12.29
N TRP A 75 -3.26 -8.75 -13.12
CA TRP A 75 -2.83 -9.32 -14.40
C TRP A 75 -1.99 -10.58 -14.20
N TYR A 76 -0.99 -10.53 -13.31
CA TYR A 76 -0.05 -11.64 -13.09
C TYR A 76 -0.73 -12.92 -12.58
N TRP A 77 -1.75 -12.78 -11.72
CA TRP A 77 -2.51 -13.88 -11.14
C TRP A 77 -3.81 -14.20 -11.89
N ARG A 78 -4.09 -13.53 -13.01
CA ARG A 78 -5.26 -13.80 -13.84
C ARG A 78 -5.23 -15.25 -14.31
N GLY A 79 -6.25 -16.01 -13.92
CA GLY A 79 -6.40 -17.42 -14.32
C GLY A 79 -5.47 -18.41 -13.60
N LYS A 80 -4.67 -17.98 -12.62
CA LYS A 80 -3.82 -18.86 -11.79
C LYS A 80 -4.53 -19.24 -10.49
N ASP A 81 -4.15 -20.38 -9.92
CA ASP A 81 -4.55 -20.77 -8.56
C ASP A 81 -3.67 -20.03 -7.53
N CYS A 82 -4.30 -19.18 -6.71
CA CYS A 82 -3.64 -18.37 -5.70
C CYS A 82 -3.98 -18.81 -4.27
N SER A 83 -4.67 -19.93 -4.11
CA SER A 83 -5.13 -20.44 -2.81
C SER A 83 -3.98 -20.63 -1.80
N HIS A 84 -2.81 -21.08 -2.28
CA HIS A 84 -1.61 -21.24 -1.46
C HIS A 84 -1.05 -19.91 -0.92
N HIS A 85 -1.22 -18.80 -1.66
CA HIS A 85 -0.72 -17.49 -1.25
C HIS A 85 -1.66 -16.75 -0.30
N ARG A 86 -2.96 -17.11 -0.28
CA ARG A 86 -4.00 -16.37 0.46
C ARG A 86 -3.64 -16.12 1.92
N LYS A 87 -3.23 -17.17 2.66
CA LYS A 87 -2.89 -17.05 4.08
C LYS A 87 -1.68 -16.15 4.30
N SER A 88 -0.64 -16.32 3.48
CA SER A 88 0.59 -15.52 3.55
C SER A 88 0.31 -14.04 3.25
N LEU A 89 -0.46 -13.75 2.20
CA LEU A 89 -0.83 -12.38 1.82
C LEU A 89 -1.72 -11.71 2.86
N LEU A 90 -2.66 -12.44 3.46
CA LEU A 90 -3.46 -11.92 4.57
C LEU A 90 -2.59 -11.57 5.76
N SER A 91 -1.69 -12.47 6.18
CA SER A 91 -0.75 -12.20 7.28
C SER A 91 0.17 -11.02 6.95
N PHE A 92 0.65 -10.92 5.71
CA PHE A 92 1.47 -9.79 5.26
C PHE A 92 0.72 -8.46 5.29
N PHE A 93 -0.55 -8.45 4.88
CA PHE A 93 -1.41 -7.27 4.96
C PHE A 93 -1.65 -6.83 6.41
N LEU A 94 -1.99 -7.78 7.30
CA LEU A 94 -2.18 -7.49 8.72
C LEU A 94 -0.90 -6.97 9.37
N PHE A 95 0.24 -7.59 9.08
CA PHE A 95 1.54 -7.12 9.56
C PHE A 95 1.89 -5.73 9.03
N SER A 96 1.63 -5.46 7.74
CA SER A 96 1.85 -4.14 7.15
C SER A 96 0.94 -3.07 7.75
N THR A 97 -0.29 -3.42 8.12
CA THR A 97 -1.22 -2.53 8.83
C THR A 97 -0.70 -2.20 10.23
N LEU A 98 -0.22 -3.22 10.95
CA LEU A 98 0.39 -3.03 12.27
C LEU A 98 1.63 -2.12 12.19
N ILE A 99 2.54 -2.38 11.25
CA ILE A 99 3.72 -1.53 11.03
C ILE A 99 3.30 -0.10 10.70
N PHE A 100 2.36 0.08 9.76
CA PHE A 100 1.89 1.41 9.39
C PHE A 100 1.35 2.16 10.60
N PHE A 101 0.54 1.51 11.44
CA PHE A 101 0.02 2.12 12.66
C PHE A 101 1.15 2.52 13.62
N VAL A 102 2.08 1.61 13.92
CA VAL A 102 3.22 1.90 14.82
C VAL A 102 4.08 3.05 14.28
N MET A 103 4.40 3.01 12.98
CA MET A 103 5.26 4.01 12.34
C MET A 103 4.59 5.37 12.18
N THR A 104 3.26 5.44 12.20
CA THR A 104 2.50 6.69 12.15
C THR A 104 2.25 7.31 13.52
N LEU A 105 2.63 6.64 14.62
CA LEU A 105 2.54 7.22 15.95
C LEU A 105 3.52 8.41 16.11
N PRO A 106 3.08 9.54 16.69
CA PRO A 106 3.90 10.74 16.86
C PRO A 106 5.18 10.48 17.64
N PHE A 107 5.17 9.56 18.61
CA PHE A 107 6.35 9.18 19.39
C PHE A 107 7.48 8.60 18.52
N VAL A 108 7.15 7.81 17.49
CA VAL A 108 8.15 7.23 16.58
C VAL A 108 8.81 8.31 15.72
N TYR A 109 8.06 9.36 15.35
CA TYR A 109 8.63 10.54 14.68
C TYR A 109 9.52 11.38 15.61
N SER A 110 9.29 11.38 16.92
CA SER A 110 10.09 12.19 17.86
C SER A 110 11.47 11.58 18.19
N PHE A 111 11.72 10.31 17.87
CA PHE A 111 12.96 9.59 18.25
C PHE A 111 14.17 9.80 17.34
N SER A 112 14.13 10.72 16.36
CA SER A 112 15.33 11.02 15.58
C SER A 112 16.27 11.95 16.37
N VAL A 113 17.41 11.40 16.74
CA VAL A 113 18.70 12.04 17.01
C VAL A 113 18.72 13.55 16.69
N ARG A 114 18.93 14.38 17.72
CA ARG A 114 19.40 15.76 17.53
C ARG A 114 20.76 15.67 16.85
N PHE A 115 20.80 15.99 15.57
CA PHE A 115 22.05 16.41 14.94
C PHE A 115 22.22 17.88 15.35
N GLU A 116 22.75 18.08 16.56
CA GLU A 116 23.51 19.29 16.87
C GLU A 116 24.80 19.28 16.05
#